data_AF-A0A0G0PQ27-F1
#
_entry.id   AF-A0A0G0PQ27-F1
#
_cell.length_a   1.000
_cell.length_b   1.000
_cell.length_c   1.000
_cell.angle_alpha   90.00
_cell.angle_beta   90.00
_cell.angle_gamma   90.00
#
_symmetry.space_group_name_H-M   'P 1'
#
loop_
_entity.id
_entity.type
_entity.pdbx_description
1 polymer ?
#
loop_
_entity_poly.entity_id
_entity_poly.type
_entity_poly.pdbx_seq_one_letter_code
_entity_poly.pdbx_strand_id
1 'polypeptide(L)' 'MYDLLPGILAMAKKPVWFDYDQDADVLYVSFRKPQDATETTPYNDHILLRERNGELVGITILDASHMSKKKQTVS' A
#
# COMPACT_ATOMS: atom_id res chain seq x y z
N MET A 1 11.52 -16.28 3.38
CA MET A 1 10.67 -16.23 2.17
C MET A 1 9.23 -16.63 2.50
N TYR A 2 9.03 -17.69 3.29
CA TYR A 2 7.70 -18.18 3.68
C TYR A 2 7.05 -17.43 4.85
N ASP A 3 7.81 -16.56 5.54
CA ASP A 3 7.36 -15.85 6.74
C ASP A 3 6.25 -14.82 6.47
N LEU A 4 6.11 -14.42 5.20
CA LEU A 4 5.04 -13.53 4.74
C LEU A 4 3.73 -14.27 4.42
N LEU A 5 3.77 -15.61 4.30
CA LEU A 5 2.61 -16.40 3.90
C LEU A 5 1.39 -16.21 4.82
N PRO A 6 1.52 -16.23 6.17
CA PRO A 6 0.36 -16.03 7.03
C PRO A 6 -0.34 -14.68 6.80
N GLY A 7 0.44 -13.62 6.56
CA GLY A 7 -0.09 -12.28 6.25
C GLY A 7 -0.80 -12.25 4.90
N ILE A 8 -0.19 -12.82 3.86
CA ILE A 8 -0.80 -12.91 2.53
C ILE A 8 -2.10 -13.72 2.57
N LEU A 9 -2.11 -14.87 3.26
CA LEU A 9 -3.30 -15.69 3.45
C LEU A 9 -4.42 -14.96 4.21
N ALA A 10 -4.06 -14.14 5.20
CA ALA A 10 -5.04 -13.31 5.92
C ALA A 10 -5.66 -12.24 5.00
N MET A 11 -4.86 -11.65 4.10
CA MET A 11 -5.31 -10.63 3.13
C MET A 11 -6.07 -11.23 1.93
N ALA A 12 -5.78 -12.48 1.55
CA ALA A 12 -6.40 -13.17 0.42
C ALA A 12 -7.93 -13.36 0.54
N LYS A 13 -8.53 -13.03 1.69
CA LYS A 13 -9.99 -13.02 1.87
C LYS A 13 -10.71 -11.99 0.99
N LYS A 14 -10.01 -10.94 0.55
CA LYS A 14 -10.51 -9.96 -0.41
C LYS A 14 -9.45 -9.74 -1.50
N PRO A 15 -9.84 -9.43 -2.75
CA PRO A 15 -8.85 -9.14 -3.78
C PRO A 15 -8.09 -7.86 -3.43
N VAL A 16 -6.77 -7.91 -3.59
CA VAL A 16 -5.89 -6.75 -3.45
C VAL A 16 -5.15 -6.59 -4.77
N TRP A 17 -5.08 -5.36 -5.28
CA TRP A 17 -4.37 -5.04 -6.51
C TRP A 17 -3.15 -4.20 -6.20
N PHE A 18 -2.05 -4.54 -6.84
CA PHE A 18 -0.79 -3.83 -6.77
C PHE A 18 -0.46 -3.32 -8.16
N ASP A 19 -0.15 -2.03 -8.26
CA ASP A 19 0.26 -1.38 -9.49
C ASP A 19 1.48 -0.52 -9.18
N TYR A 20 2.63 -0.89 -9.73
CA TYR A 20 3.89 -0.20 -9.48
C TYR A 20 4.27 0.62 -10.71
N ASP A 21 4.29 1.94 -10.54
CA ASP A 21 4.79 2.86 -11.54
C ASP A 21 6.30 3.03 -11.34
N GLN A 22 7.06 2.45 -12.27
CA GLN A 22 8.52 2.46 -12.21
C GLN A 22 9.10 3.86 -12.50
N ASP A 23 8.45 4.66 -13.34
CA ASP A 23 8.95 5.99 -13.71
C ASP A 23 8.78 6.98 -12.55
N ALA A 24 7.71 6.82 -11.76
CA ALA A 24 7.42 7.65 -10.59
C ALA A 24 8.01 7.10 -9.27
N ASP A 25 8.49 5.86 -9.24
CA ASP A 25 8.82 5.10 -8.01
C ASP A 25 7.65 5.07 -6.99
N VAL A 26 6.45 4.76 -7.49
CA VAL A 26 5.20 4.76 -6.70
C VAL A 26 4.50 3.40 -6.77
N LEU A 27 4.12 2.86 -5.61
CA LEU A 27 3.25 1.68 -5.51
C LEU A 27 1.83 2.06 -5.10
N TYR A 28 0.87 1.73 -5.95
CA TYR A 28 -0.55 1.80 -5.64
C TYR A 28 -1.04 0.44 -5.13
N VAL A 29 -1.67 0.45 -3.95
CA VAL A 29 -2.34 -0.72 -3.37
C VAL A 29 -3.82 -0.43 -3.32
N SER A 30 -4.65 -1.24 -3.98
CA SER A 30 -6.11 -1.11 -3.97
C SER A 30 -6.76 -2.26 -3.23
N PHE A 31 -7.76 -1.97 -2.39
CA PHE A 31 -8.50 -2.98 -1.64
C PHE A 31 -9.91 -3.25 -2.19
N ARG A 32 -10.34 -2.44 -3.18
CA ARG A 32 -11.58 -2.68 -3.92
C ARG A 32 -11.48 -2.10 -5.33
N LYS A 33 -12.40 -2.54 -6.21
CA LYS A 33 -12.67 -1.90 -7.51
C LYS A 33 -14.17 -1.59 -7.64
N PRO A 34 -14.56 -0.47 -8.27
CA PRO A 34 -13.69 0.64 -8.65
C PRO A 34 -13.11 1.34 -7.42
N GLN A 35 -11.91 1.88 -7.59
CA GLN A 35 -11.15 2.47 -6.52
C GLN A 35 -11.85 3.73 -5.98
N ASP A 36 -12.21 4.66 -6.89
CA ASP A 36 -12.99 5.89 -6.69
C ASP A 36 -12.84 6.48 -5.28
N ALA A 37 -11.61 6.76 -4.87
CA ALA A 37 -11.35 7.45 -3.61
C ALA A 37 -11.92 8.88 -3.72
N THR A 38 -12.69 9.30 -2.71
CA THR A 38 -13.17 10.68 -2.62
C THR A 38 -12.17 11.56 -1.88
N GLU A 39 -11.33 10.94 -1.05
CA GLU A 39 -10.39 11.62 -0.18
C GLU A 39 -9.04 10.93 -0.22
N THR A 40 -7.97 11.72 -0.09
CA THR A 40 -6.61 11.22 0.04
C THR A 40 -5.89 12.04 1.11
N THR A 41 -5.38 11.37 2.12
CA THR A 41 -4.77 12.00 3.29
C THR A 41 -3.33 11.51 3.48
N PRO A 42 -2.37 12.41 3.74
CA PRO A 42 -1.01 12.00 4.08
C PRO A 42 -1.00 11.32 5.45
N TYR A 43 -0.44 10.12 5.53
CA TYR A 43 -0.19 9.43 6.79
C TYR A 43 1.23 9.68 7.30
N ASN A 44 2.20 9.72 6.38
CA ASN A 44 3.57 10.16 6.62
C ASN A 44 4.20 10.63 5.29
N ASP A 45 5.49 10.97 5.33
CA ASP A 45 6.25 11.50 4.19
C ASP A 45 6.20 10.62 2.92
N HIS A 46 5.93 9.31 3.05
CA HIS A 46 5.95 8.37 1.93
C HIS A 46 4.63 7.64 1.73
N ILE A 47 3.59 7.88 2.55
CA ILE A 47 2.34 7.11 2.51
C ILE A 47 1.14 8.05 2.45
N LEU A 48 0.31 7.85 1.42
CA LEU A 48 -1.00 8.47 1.29
C LEU A 48 -2.09 7.43 1.46
N LEU A 49 -3.02 7.68 2.38
CA LEU A 49 -4.23 6.88 2.56
C LEU A 49 -5.30 7.37 1.60
N ARG A 50 -6.04 6.44 1.00
CA ARG A 50 -7.08 6.75 0.03
C ARG A 50 -8.38 6.19 0.52
N GLU A 51 -9.35 7.08 0.73
CA GLU A 51 -10.61 6.76 1.39
C GLU A 51 -11.80 7.10 0.50
N ARG A 52 -12.89 6.35 0.67
CA ARG A 52 -14.21 6.73 0.15
C ARG A 52 -15.24 6.53 1.23
N ASN A 53 -16.01 7.57 1.53
CA ASN A 53 -17.07 7.52 2.54
C ASN A 53 -16.58 6.98 3.90
N GLY A 54 -15.36 7.33 4.31
CA GLY A 54 -14.74 6.86 5.55
C GLY A 54 -14.22 5.41 5.54
N GLU A 55 -14.25 4.73 4.40
CA GLU A 55 -13.61 3.42 4.21
C GLU A 55 -12.25 3.58 3.53
N LEU A 56 -11.20 2.90 4.01
CA LEU A 56 -9.91 2.83 3.34
C LEU A 56 -10.00 1.93 2.10
N VAL A 57 -9.75 2.50 0.93
CA VAL A 57 -9.96 1.86 -0.37
C VAL A 57 -8.65 1.63 -1.12
N GLY A 58 -7.58 2.29 -0.68
CA GLY A 58 -6.24 2.05 -1.15
C GLY A 58 -5.18 2.82 -0.40
N ILE A 59 -3.93 2.58 -0.77
CA ILE A 59 -2.74 3.24 -0.26
C ILE A 59 -1.87 3.60 -1.45
N THR A 60 -1.23 4.77 -1.40
CA THR A 60 -0.15 5.14 -2.32
C THR A 60 1.15 5.21 -1.52
N ILE A 61 2.15 4.46 -1.95
CA ILE A 61 3.49 4.44 -1.34
C ILE A 61 4.43 5.14 -2.31
N LEU A 62 4.95 6.29 -1.87
CA LEU A 62 5.96 7.09 -2.56
C LEU A 62 7.35 6.56 -2.21
N ASP A 63 8.34 6.83 -3.08
CA ASP A 63 9.71 6.34 -2.95
C ASP A 63 9.75 4.83 -2.63
N ALA A 64 8.90 4.06 -3.30
CA ALA A 64 8.56 2.71 -2.87
C ALA A 64 9.79 1.79 -2.86
N SER A 65 10.75 2.02 -3.76
CA SER A 65 12.03 1.31 -3.79
C SER A 65 12.86 1.49 -2.50
N HIS A 66 12.72 2.63 -1.82
CA HIS A 66 13.44 2.97 -0.58
C HIS A 66 12.78 2.39 0.67
N MET A 67 11.48 2.09 0.62
CA MET A 67 10.74 1.45 1.72
C MET A 67 11.23 0.02 2.03
N SER A 68 11.86 -0.65 1.06
CA SER A 68 12.45 -1.99 1.23
C SER A 68 13.68 -2.02 2.16
N LYS A 69 14.30 -0.86 2.44
CA LYS A 69 15.61 -0.77 3.11
C LYS A 69 15.55 -0.47 4.62
N LYS A 70 14.38 -0.19 5.19
CA LYS A 70 14.24 0.31 6.59
C LYS A 70 14.12 -0.77 7.69
N LYS A 71 14.51 -2.01 7.43
CA LYS A 71 14.71 -3.03 8.49
C LYS A 71 16.17 -3.48 8.55
N GLN A 72 17.02 -2.63 9.13
CA GLN A 72 18.27 -3.00 9.80
C GLN A 72 18.77 -1.79 10.58
N THR A 73 18.09 -1.47 11.69
CA THR A 73 18.73 -0.77 12.80
C THR A 73 18.56 -1.67 14.00
N VAL A 74 19.66 -2.34 14.31
CA VAL A 74 19.87 -3.17 15.49
C VAL A 74 19.74 -2.27 16.72
N SER A 75 19.02 -2.73 17.73
CA SER A 75 19.18 -2.31 19.12
C SER A 75 19.03 -3.55 19.98
#